data_AF-A0A672ZF94-F1
#
_entry.id   AF-A0A672ZF94-F1
#
_cell.length_a   1.000
_cell.length_b   1.000
_cell.length_c   1.000
_cell.angle_alpha   90.00
_cell.angle_beta   90.00
_cell.angle_gamma   90.00
#
_symmetry.space_group_name_H-M   'P 1'
#
loop_
_entity.id
_entity.type
_entity.pdbx_description
1 polymer ?
#
loop_
_entity_poly.entity_id
_entity_poly.type
_entity_poly.pdbx_seq_one_letter_code
_entity_poly.pdbx_strand_id
1 'polypeptide(L)'
;MTEFWLISAPGEKTCQQTWDKMMAATTRTNNLSTNHKFSIPDLKVGTLDVLVGLSDELAKLDSFVESVVKKVAQYMADVLEDSRDKVQENLLANGGTVPHISLILISVLNKFQWDMAKYPIKQSLKNISEIISKQVTQIDNDLKTRASAYNSLKGNLQNLERKNAGSLLTRSLADIVKKDDFVLDSEYLITLLAVVPKTAYPEWQKTYETLAEMVVPRSSNLLFEDNDSGLFSVTLFRKAIDDFKHKARENKFTVRDFQYNEEEMKADKEEMTRLSTDKKKQFVRDSTLEKVSISGHKSKKINVVLFSLAKIRRLTRLKQMVTVTDRCLSLQGPLVRWLKVNFSEAFIAWIHIKALRVFVESVLRYGLPVNFQAMLLQPNKKTMKRLREVLNDLYKHLDSSAAAIIDSAMDIPGLNLSQQEYYPYVYYKIECNLLDLKV
;
A
#
# COMPACT_ATOMS: atom_id res chain seq x y z
N MET A 1 -8.55 16.89 4.13
CA MET A 1 -7.44 17.36 4.96
C MET A 1 -7.79 17.09 6.41
N THR A 2 -7.33 15.96 6.91
CA THR A 2 -7.47 15.49 8.28
C THR A 2 -6.17 15.84 9.00
N GLU A 3 -6.09 17.09 9.43
CA GLU A 3 -4.98 17.60 10.22
C GLU A 3 -5.36 17.55 11.70
N PHE A 4 -4.44 17.07 12.52
CA PHE A 4 -4.58 17.06 13.97
C PHE A 4 -3.41 17.80 14.61
N TRP A 5 -3.70 18.50 15.69
CA TRP A 5 -2.75 19.24 16.51
C TRP A 5 -2.66 18.56 17.85
N LEU A 6 -1.50 17.99 18.15
CA LEU A 6 -1.20 17.45 19.45
C LEU A 6 -0.51 18.55 20.27
N ILE A 7 -1.18 19.00 21.32
CA ILE A 7 -0.68 20.07 22.18
C ILE A 7 -0.56 19.60 23.62
N SER A 8 0.35 20.22 24.36
CA SER A 8 0.43 20.07 25.81
C SER A 8 0.55 21.44 26.46
N ALA A 9 -0.07 21.57 27.63
CA ALA A 9 -0.05 22.77 28.45
C ALA A 9 0.12 22.37 29.93
N PRO A 10 0.78 23.19 30.76
CA PRO A 10 0.99 22.86 32.17
C PRO A 10 -0.34 22.80 32.92
N GLY A 11 -0.40 21.92 33.92
CA GLY A 11 -1.50 21.88 34.87
C GLY A 11 -1.41 23.09 35.79
N GLU A 12 -2.40 23.98 35.76
CA GLU A 12 -2.40 25.16 36.66
C GLU A 12 -2.48 24.72 38.13
N LYS A 13 -3.64 24.20 38.55
CA LYS A 13 -3.79 23.48 39.84
C LYS A 13 -4.05 21.99 39.64
N THR A 14 -4.76 21.64 38.57
CA THR A 14 -4.98 20.25 38.12
C THR A 14 -5.00 20.20 36.59
N CYS A 15 -4.60 19.07 36.00
CA CYS A 15 -4.70 18.86 34.55
C CYS A 15 -6.14 19.03 34.02
N GLN A 16 -7.15 18.74 34.85
CA GLN A 16 -8.56 18.90 34.52
C GLN A 16 -8.94 20.37 34.32
N GLN A 17 -8.43 21.29 35.14
CA GLN A 17 -8.69 22.71 34.98
C GLN A 17 -8.09 23.24 33.66
N THR A 18 -6.86 22.84 33.33
CA THR A 18 -6.25 23.16 32.03
C THR A 18 -7.09 22.66 30.86
N TRP A 19 -7.61 21.43 30.95
CA TRP A 19 -8.54 20.87 29.97
C TRP A 19 -9.83 21.70 29.82
N ASP A 20 -10.49 22.02 30.94
CA ASP A 20 -11.76 22.76 30.90
C ASP A 20 -11.59 24.19 30.39
N LYS A 21 -10.48 24.85 30.75
CA LYS A 21 -10.12 26.19 30.27
C LYS A 21 -9.91 26.21 28.76
N MET A 22 -9.16 25.24 28.23
CA MET A 22 -8.97 25.10 26.79
C MET A 22 -10.30 24.79 26.09
N MET A 23 -11.09 23.83 26.61
CA MET A 23 -12.38 23.47 26.03
C MET A 23 -13.35 24.64 25.98
N ALA A 24 -13.35 25.50 27.01
CA ALA A 24 -14.12 26.74 27.02
C ALA A 24 -13.68 27.65 25.86
N ALA A 25 -12.39 27.95 25.76
CA ALA A 25 -11.84 28.86 24.77
C ALA A 25 -12.02 28.39 23.31
N THR A 26 -11.85 27.10 23.04
CA THR A 26 -11.81 26.58 21.66
C THR A 26 -13.16 26.03 21.19
N THR A 27 -13.77 25.12 21.96
CA THR A 27 -14.92 24.32 21.48
C THR A 27 -16.24 24.91 21.95
N ARG A 28 -16.38 25.21 23.26
CA ARG A 28 -17.67 25.65 23.83
C ARG A 28 -18.04 27.07 23.41
N THR A 29 -17.08 28.00 23.40
CA THR A 29 -17.37 29.40 23.07
C THR A 29 -17.36 29.68 21.57
N ASN A 30 -16.47 29.03 20.81
CA ASN A 30 -16.16 29.44 19.44
C ASN A 30 -16.25 28.32 18.38
N ASN A 31 -16.51 27.07 18.79
CA ASN A 31 -16.57 25.89 17.92
C ASN A 31 -15.42 25.82 16.88
N LEU A 32 -14.18 26.07 17.33
CA LEU A 32 -13.00 26.20 16.46
C LEU A 32 -12.35 24.85 16.14
N SER A 33 -12.54 23.86 17.02
CA SER A 33 -11.94 22.53 16.91
C SER A 33 -12.74 21.47 17.68
N THR A 34 -12.59 20.21 17.24
CA THR A 34 -13.01 19.03 18.01
C THR A 34 -11.82 18.55 18.84
N ASN A 35 -12.00 18.40 20.14
CA ASN A 35 -10.87 18.13 21.05
C ASN A 35 -11.05 16.81 21.79
N HIS A 36 -9.96 16.09 21.97
CA HIS A 36 -9.89 14.85 22.73
C HIS A 36 -8.74 14.93 23.73
N LYS A 37 -8.92 14.34 24.92
CA LYS A 37 -7.80 14.14 25.85
C LYS A 37 -6.84 13.13 25.24
N PHE A 38 -5.55 13.40 25.36
CA PHE A 38 -4.50 12.49 24.92
C PHE A 38 -3.77 11.96 26.15
N SER A 39 -4.15 10.74 26.57
CA SER A 39 -3.66 10.16 27.84
C SER A 39 -2.24 9.62 27.68
N ILE A 40 -1.27 10.38 28.19
CA ILE A 40 0.13 9.96 28.33
C ILE A 40 0.33 9.49 29.78
N PRO A 41 0.83 8.27 30.02
CA PRO A 41 1.09 7.78 31.36
C PRO A 41 2.34 8.45 31.97
N ASP A 42 2.51 8.25 33.28
CA ASP A 42 3.74 8.65 33.96
C ASP A 42 4.89 7.75 33.50
N LEU A 43 5.76 8.30 32.67
CA LEU A 43 6.96 7.63 32.17
C LEU A 43 8.16 7.97 33.05
N LYS A 44 9.14 7.06 33.11
CA LYS A 44 10.34 7.24 33.92
C LYS A 44 11.20 8.39 33.37
N VAL A 45 11.23 9.50 34.11
CA VAL A 45 12.06 10.67 33.80
C VAL A 45 13.53 10.38 34.13
N GLY A 46 14.43 10.72 33.21
CA GLY A 46 15.90 10.63 33.39
C GLY A 46 16.49 11.93 33.95
N THR A 47 17.80 12.11 33.77
CA THR A 47 18.45 13.41 34.03
C THR A 47 18.12 14.41 32.92
N LEU A 48 18.26 15.71 33.20
CA LEU A 48 18.01 16.77 32.21
C LEU A 48 18.86 16.58 30.94
N ASP A 49 20.14 16.27 31.11
CA ASP A 49 21.08 16.00 30.01
C ASP A 49 20.60 14.86 29.09
N VAL A 50 20.13 13.75 29.68
CA VAL A 50 19.55 12.62 28.92
C VAL A 50 18.28 13.02 28.19
N LEU A 51 17.44 13.88 28.78
CA LEU A 51 16.21 14.34 28.12
C LEU A 51 16.50 15.27 26.93
N VAL A 52 17.49 16.15 27.04
CA VAL A 52 17.92 17.03 25.95
C VAL A 52 18.43 16.20 24.78
N GLY A 53 19.36 15.26 25.02
CA GLY A 53 19.85 14.36 23.97
C GLY A 53 18.74 13.49 23.35
N LEU A 54 17.82 12.98 24.18
CA LEU A 54 16.69 12.18 23.71
C LEU A 54 15.70 12.99 22.86
N SER A 55 15.53 14.29 23.11
CA SER A 55 14.65 15.16 22.31
C SER A 55 15.05 15.16 20.83
N ASP A 56 16.35 15.31 20.56
CA ASP A 56 16.90 15.29 19.19
C ASP A 56 16.80 13.91 18.55
N GLU A 57 17.09 12.85 19.32
CA GLU A 57 16.93 11.46 18.86
C GLU A 57 15.47 11.15 18.49
N LEU A 58 14.52 11.55 19.33
CA LEU A 58 13.10 11.37 19.09
C LEU A 58 12.60 12.17 17.89
N ALA A 59 13.16 13.36 17.64
CA ALA A 59 12.85 14.14 16.44
C ALA A 59 13.26 13.41 15.16
N LYS A 60 14.48 12.86 15.11
CA LYS A 60 14.96 12.06 13.98
C LYS A 60 14.14 10.79 13.81
N LEU A 61 13.82 10.11 14.91
CA LEU A 61 13.02 8.89 14.90
C LEU A 61 11.60 9.17 14.42
N ASP A 62 10.97 10.27 14.84
CA ASP A 62 9.65 10.68 14.37
C ASP A 62 9.60 10.88 12.84
N SER A 63 10.56 11.61 12.28
CA SER A 63 10.66 11.79 10.82
C SER A 63 10.92 10.47 10.08
N PHE A 64 11.75 9.60 10.64
CA PHE A 64 11.98 8.27 10.07
C PHE A 64 10.70 7.43 10.07
N VAL A 65 10.01 7.33 11.21
CA VAL A 65 8.78 6.54 11.33
C VAL A 65 7.68 7.08 10.42
N GLU A 66 7.51 8.40 10.34
CA GLU A 66 6.59 9.03 9.40
C GLU A 66 6.89 8.63 7.95
N SER A 67 8.17 8.65 7.56
CA SER A 67 8.58 8.25 6.21
C SER A 67 8.21 6.80 5.90
N VAL A 68 8.35 5.88 6.87
CA VAL A 68 8.00 4.46 6.70
C VAL A 68 6.49 4.30 6.62
N VAL A 69 5.72 4.98 7.47
CA VAL A 69 4.24 4.97 7.40
C VAL A 69 3.76 5.45 6.03
N LYS A 70 4.32 6.54 5.50
CA LYS A 70 4.02 7.08 4.16
C LYS A 70 4.37 6.07 3.06
N LYS A 71 5.55 5.44 3.11
CA LYS A 71 5.94 4.39 2.15
C LYS A 71 4.98 3.19 2.15
N VAL A 72 4.61 2.69 3.33
CA VAL A 72 3.67 1.55 3.46
C VAL A 72 2.29 1.94 2.92
N ALA A 73 1.80 3.14 3.24
CA ALA A 73 0.53 3.65 2.75
C ALA A 73 0.52 3.78 1.22
N GLN A 74 1.54 4.42 0.65
CA GLN A 74 1.66 4.60 -0.80
C GLN A 74 1.72 3.25 -1.51
N TYR A 75 2.57 2.33 -1.04
CA TYR A 75 2.69 1.02 -1.67
C TYR A 75 1.38 0.21 -1.57
N MET A 76 0.64 0.36 -0.48
CA MET A 76 -0.70 -0.22 -0.38
C MET A 76 -1.65 0.38 -1.42
N ALA A 77 -1.61 1.69 -1.65
CA ALA A 77 -2.42 2.32 -2.69
C ALA A 77 -2.06 1.79 -4.08
N ASP A 78 -0.77 1.77 -4.44
CA ASP A 78 -0.28 1.29 -5.75
C ASP A 78 -0.72 -0.16 -6.03
N VAL A 79 -0.55 -1.04 -5.03
CA VAL A 79 -0.95 -2.45 -5.11
C VAL A 79 -2.46 -2.56 -5.31
N LEU A 80 -3.26 -1.74 -4.64
CA LEU A 80 -4.72 -1.77 -4.77
C LEU A 80 -5.21 -1.16 -6.10
N GLU A 81 -4.55 -0.13 -6.63
CA GLU A 81 -4.87 0.45 -7.94
C GLU A 81 -4.60 -0.54 -9.08
N ASP A 82 -3.47 -1.25 -9.04
CA ASP A 82 -3.16 -2.35 -9.97
C ASP A 82 -4.25 -3.44 -10.03
N SER A 83 -5.08 -3.53 -8.98
CA SER A 83 -6.16 -4.54 -8.86
C SER A 83 -7.55 -4.01 -9.24
N ARG A 84 -7.72 -2.70 -9.46
CA ARG A 84 -9.05 -2.08 -9.71
C ARG A 84 -9.71 -2.59 -10.99
N ASP A 85 -8.94 -2.80 -12.06
CA ASP A 85 -9.47 -3.19 -13.37
C ASP A 85 -10.00 -4.64 -13.42
N LYS A 86 -9.69 -5.49 -12.44
CA LYS A 86 -10.07 -6.93 -12.43
C LYS A 86 -10.96 -7.34 -11.26
N VAL A 87 -11.24 -6.43 -10.32
CA VAL A 87 -11.99 -6.68 -9.08
C VAL A 87 -13.33 -5.91 -9.07
N GLN A 88 -13.85 -5.59 -10.25
CA GLN A 88 -15.04 -4.75 -10.39
C GLN A 88 -16.36 -5.52 -10.22
N GLU A 89 -16.38 -6.86 -10.24
CA GLU A 89 -17.64 -7.62 -10.15
C GLU A 89 -18.00 -8.21 -8.77
N ASN A 90 -17.07 -8.31 -7.80
CA ASN A 90 -17.36 -9.02 -6.53
C ASN A 90 -17.31 -8.15 -5.26
N LEU A 91 -16.86 -6.89 -5.32
CA LEU A 91 -16.63 -6.05 -4.13
C LEU A 91 -17.40 -4.72 -4.10
N LEU A 92 -18.24 -4.45 -5.10
CA LEU A 92 -19.03 -3.21 -5.21
C LEU A 92 -20.23 -3.12 -4.23
N ALA A 93 -20.36 -4.01 -3.25
CA ALA A 93 -21.38 -3.87 -2.22
C ALA A 93 -21.03 -2.86 -1.11
N ASN A 94 -19.76 -2.48 -0.90
CA ASN A 94 -19.36 -1.66 0.26
C ASN A 94 -18.17 -0.71 0.04
N GLY A 95 -18.16 0.07 -1.05
CA GLY A 95 -17.31 1.26 -1.19
C GLY A 95 -15.80 1.00 -1.26
N GLY A 96 -15.23 1.17 -2.46
CA GLY A 96 -13.82 0.90 -2.77
C GLY A 96 -12.81 1.54 -1.81
N THR A 97 -12.05 0.68 -1.15
CA THR A 97 -10.60 0.73 -0.81
C THR A 97 -9.95 1.94 -0.11
N VAL A 98 -10.53 3.12 -0.11
CA VAL A 98 -10.06 4.32 0.61
C VAL A 98 -10.67 4.54 2.02
N PRO A 99 -11.86 3.99 2.37
CA PRO A 99 -12.44 4.22 3.70
C PRO A 99 -11.61 3.63 4.84
N HIS A 100 -10.92 2.51 4.62
CA HIS A 100 -10.34 1.73 5.72
C HIS A 100 -9.12 2.40 6.36
N ILE A 101 -8.21 2.98 5.58
CA ILE A 101 -7.02 3.68 6.09
C ILE A 101 -7.44 4.91 6.91
N SER A 102 -8.29 5.76 6.33
CA SER A 102 -8.82 6.96 6.99
C SER A 102 -9.60 6.66 8.27
N LEU A 103 -10.39 5.58 8.29
CA LEU A 103 -11.12 5.15 9.50
C LEU A 103 -10.18 4.61 10.58
N ILE A 104 -9.14 3.84 10.22
CA ILE A 104 -8.11 3.38 11.17
C ILE A 104 -7.41 4.59 11.80
N LEU A 105 -6.94 5.53 10.97
CA LEU A 105 -6.25 6.76 11.40
C LEU A 105 -7.05 7.52 12.45
N ILE A 106 -8.31 7.83 12.14
CA ILE A 106 -9.20 8.60 13.02
C ILE A 106 -9.52 7.81 14.30
N SER A 107 -9.74 6.49 14.19
CA SER A 107 -10.05 5.67 15.37
C SER A 107 -8.87 5.56 16.32
N VAL A 108 -7.64 5.39 15.81
CA VAL A 108 -6.42 5.30 16.62
C VAL A 108 -6.14 6.63 17.31
N LEU A 109 -6.26 7.76 16.59
CA LEU A 109 -5.98 9.08 17.13
C LEU A 109 -6.99 9.51 18.21
N ASN A 110 -8.29 9.39 17.93
CA ASN A 110 -9.34 9.87 18.85
C ASN A 110 -9.52 8.98 20.08
N LYS A 111 -8.97 7.77 20.08
CA LYS A 111 -9.04 6.81 21.19
C LYS A 111 -7.67 6.29 21.60
N PHE A 112 -6.63 7.12 21.40
CA PHE A 112 -5.28 6.74 21.78
C PHE A 112 -5.23 6.30 23.24
N GLN A 113 -4.59 5.15 23.47
CA GLN A 113 -4.22 4.64 24.78
C GLN A 113 -2.79 4.11 24.65
N TRP A 114 -1.98 4.36 25.67
CA TRP A 114 -0.62 3.85 25.69
C TRP A 114 -0.61 2.32 25.73
N ASP A 115 0.12 1.71 24.80
CA ASP A 115 0.28 0.25 24.73
C ASP A 115 1.33 -0.20 25.75
N MET A 116 0.87 -0.44 26.99
CA MET A 116 1.70 -0.88 28.11
C MET A 116 2.37 -2.25 27.88
N ALA A 117 1.78 -3.09 27.01
CA ALA A 117 2.30 -4.42 26.72
C ALA A 117 3.50 -4.36 25.78
N LYS A 118 3.45 -3.48 24.77
CA LYS A 118 4.56 -3.26 23.83
C LYS A 118 5.60 -2.27 24.36
N TYR A 119 5.17 -1.24 25.08
CA TYR A 119 6.02 -0.15 25.56
C TYR A 119 5.89 0.01 27.10
N PRO A 120 6.59 -0.81 27.90
CA PRO A 120 6.38 -0.81 29.34
C PRO A 120 6.87 0.48 30.00
N ILE A 121 6.00 1.17 30.74
CA ILE A 121 6.28 2.46 31.40
C ILE A 121 7.40 2.42 32.46
N LYS A 122 7.77 1.22 32.92
CA LYS A 122 8.86 1.02 33.88
C LYS A 122 10.25 1.10 33.24
N GLN A 123 10.34 0.98 31.91
CA GLN A 123 11.60 1.09 31.19
C GLN A 123 12.02 2.55 31.03
N SER A 124 13.30 2.79 30.72
CA SER A 124 13.78 4.13 30.36
C SER A 124 13.16 4.59 29.05
N LEU A 125 12.99 5.89 28.88
CA LEU A 125 12.48 6.47 27.63
C LEU A 125 13.35 6.07 26.41
N LYS A 126 14.68 5.99 26.61
CA LYS A 126 15.62 5.52 25.59
C LYS A 126 15.37 4.06 25.18
N ASN A 127 15.12 3.16 26.13
CA ASN A 127 14.82 1.77 25.77
C ASN A 127 13.51 1.67 24.99
N ILE A 128 12.50 2.47 25.35
CA ILE A 128 11.22 2.51 24.63
C ILE A 128 11.41 3.03 23.20
N SER A 129 12.19 4.11 23.00
CA SER A 129 12.48 4.63 21.65
C SER A 129 13.26 3.62 20.80
N GLU A 130 14.20 2.87 21.39
CA GLU A 130 14.93 1.81 20.70
C GLU A 130 14.02 0.63 20.30
N ILE A 131 13.06 0.23 21.14
CA ILE A 131 12.06 -0.80 20.80
C ILE A 131 11.25 -0.37 19.58
N ILE A 132 10.74 0.87 19.58
CA ILE A 132 9.98 1.42 18.46
C ILE A 132 10.84 1.49 17.19
N SER A 133 12.07 1.97 17.32
CA SER A 133 13.01 2.05 16.19
C SER A 133 13.24 0.68 15.56
N LYS A 134 13.55 -0.35 16.35
CA LYS A 134 13.73 -1.73 15.87
C LYS A 134 12.49 -2.27 15.17
N GLN A 135 11.30 -2.07 15.75
CA GLN A 135 10.04 -2.51 15.15
C GLN A 135 9.82 -1.86 13.78
N VAL A 136 9.97 -0.54 13.68
CA VAL A 136 9.71 0.18 12.43
C VAL A 136 10.78 -0.09 11.37
N THR A 137 12.05 -0.26 11.76
CA THR A 137 13.11 -0.71 10.85
C THR A 137 12.82 -2.10 10.28
N GLN A 138 12.31 -3.03 11.09
CA GLN A 138 11.90 -4.35 10.60
C GLN A 138 10.76 -4.23 9.57
N ILE A 139 9.75 -3.40 9.85
CA ILE A 139 8.65 -3.14 8.91
C ILE A 139 9.17 -2.58 7.57
N ASP A 140 10.11 -1.62 7.59
CA ASP A 140 10.69 -1.03 6.38
C ASP A 140 11.48 -2.06 5.55
N ASN A 141 12.26 -2.92 6.21
CA ASN A 141 13.04 -3.97 5.54
C ASN A 141 12.15 -5.07 4.94
N ASP A 142 11.13 -5.50 5.67
CA ASP A 142 10.16 -6.49 5.19
C ASP A 142 9.34 -5.94 4.02
N LEU A 143 8.96 -4.64 4.06
CA LEU A 143 8.29 -3.97 2.95
C LEU A 143 9.15 -4.02 1.69
N LYS A 144 10.43 -3.62 1.77
CA LYS A 144 11.36 -3.64 0.62
C LYS A 144 11.48 -5.04 0.00
N THR A 145 11.65 -6.05 0.85
CA THR A 145 11.79 -7.45 0.42
C THR A 145 10.53 -7.93 -0.31
N ARG A 146 9.35 -7.72 0.29
CA ARG A 146 8.07 -8.12 -0.30
C ARG A 146 7.74 -7.33 -1.57
N ALA A 147 8.07 -6.04 -1.58
CA ALA A 147 7.85 -5.18 -2.73
C ALA A 147 8.70 -5.58 -3.93
N SER A 148 9.99 -5.90 -3.69
CA SER A 148 10.89 -6.42 -4.72
C SER A 148 10.37 -7.74 -5.33
N ALA A 149 9.92 -8.67 -4.49
CA ALA A 149 9.35 -9.94 -4.95
C ALA A 149 8.07 -9.73 -5.80
N TYR A 150 7.15 -8.87 -5.34
CA TYR A 150 5.93 -8.55 -6.07
C TYR A 150 6.22 -7.84 -7.40
N ASN A 151 7.10 -6.85 -7.40
CA ASN A 151 7.46 -6.09 -8.60
C ASN A 151 8.19 -6.96 -9.63
N SER A 152 9.02 -7.90 -9.19
CA SER A 152 9.67 -8.87 -10.08
C SER A 152 8.64 -9.79 -10.75
N LEU A 153 7.69 -10.32 -9.97
CA LEU A 153 6.57 -11.11 -10.51
C LEU A 153 5.72 -10.32 -11.51
N LYS A 154 5.40 -9.05 -11.18
CA LYS A 154 4.67 -8.13 -12.07
C LYS A 154 5.43 -7.88 -13.36
N GLY A 155 6.74 -7.59 -13.28
CA GLY A 155 7.60 -7.33 -14.42
C GLY A 155 7.72 -8.55 -15.35
N ASN A 156 7.92 -9.74 -14.78
CA ASN A 156 7.98 -10.98 -15.55
C ASN A 156 6.67 -11.26 -16.30
N LEU A 157 5.54 -11.07 -15.63
CA LEU A 157 4.23 -11.23 -16.25
C LEU A 157 4.02 -10.22 -17.38
N GLN A 158 4.33 -8.94 -17.15
CA GLN A 158 4.18 -7.90 -18.17
C GLN A 158 5.07 -8.16 -19.39
N ASN A 159 6.29 -8.69 -19.19
CA ASN A 159 7.18 -9.06 -20.28
C ASN A 159 6.61 -10.20 -21.13
N LEU A 160 6.00 -11.21 -20.51
CA LEU A 160 5.31 -12.28 -21.23
C LEU A 160 4.04 -11.80 -21.94
N GLU A 161 3.23 -10.96 -21.28
CA GLU A 161 2.05 -10.34 -21.90
C GLU A 161 2.44 -9.54 -23.15
N ARG A 162 3.55 -8.79 -23.10
CA ARG A 162 4.09 -8.06 -24.26
C ARG A 162 4.58 -8.96 -25.38
N LYS A 163 5.19 -10.12 -25.09
CA LYS A 163 5.58 -11.09 -26.13
C LYS A 163 4.37 -11.65 -26.87
N ASN A 164 3.24 -11.77 -26.19
CA ASN A 164 2.00 -12.31 -26.75
C ASN A 164 1.09 -11.24 -27.37
N ALA A 165 1.43 -9.96 -27.21
CA ALA A 165 0.70 -8.82 -27.75
C ALA A 165 1.46 -8.16 -28.92
N GLY A 166 0.74 -7.63 -29.90
CA GLY A 166 1.33 -6.97 -31.08
C GLY A 166 0.75 -7.48 -32.39
N SER A 167 1.28 -6.98 -33.51
CA SER A 167 0.91 -7.46 -34.85
C SER A 167 1.50 -8.84 -35.11
N LEU A 168 0.93 -9.56 -36.08
CA LEU A 168 1.43 -10.88 -36.51
C LEU A 168 2.91 -10.91 -36.92
N LEU A 169 3.48 -9.74 -37.23
CA LEU A 169 4.89 -9.58 -37.58
C LEU A 169 5.84 -9.71 -36.39
N THR A 170 5.38 -9.48 -35.17
CA THR A 170 6.27 -9.41 -33.98
C THR A 170 5.80 -10.26 -32.81
N ARG A 171 4.49 -10.49 -32.66
CA ARG A 171 3.93 -11.31 -31.57
C ARG A 171 4.38 -12.77 -31.65
N SER A 172 4.39 -13.44 -30.51
CA SER A 172 4.47 -14.91 -30.46
C SER A 172 3.32 -15.53 -31.25
N LEU A 173 3.61 -16.60 -31.98
CA LEU A 173 2.63 -17.36 -32.77
C LEU A 173 2.17 -18.63 -32.03
N ALA A 174 2.78 -18.95 -30.89
CA ALA A 174 2.54 -20.18 -30.12
C ALA A 174 1.10 -20.28 -29.57
N ASP A 175 0.40 -19.15 -29.39
CA ASP A 175 -1.00 -19.10 -28.97
C ASP A 175 -1.99 -19.13 -30.15
N ILE A 176 -1.49 -18.99 -31.39
CA ILE A 176 -2.28 -18.93 -32.61
C ILE A 176 -2.30 -20.28 -33.33
N VAL A 177 -1.13 -20.90 -33.48
CA VAL A 177 -0.95 -22.07 -34.34
C VAL A 177 -1.19 -23.38 -33.59
N LYS A 178 -1.64 -24.41 -34.31
CA LYS A 178 -1.97 -25.73 -33.79
C LYS A 178 -1.08 -26.79 -34.44
N LYS A 179 -1.06 -27.98 -33.84
CA LYS A 179 -0.30 -29.13 -34.35
C LYS A 179 -0.67 -29.47 -35.79
N ASP A 180 -1.97 -29.46 -36.07
CA ASP A 180 -2.55 -29.82 -37.37
C ASP A 180 -2.19 -28.83 -38.49
N ASP A 181 -1.68 -27.64 -38.15
CA ASP A 181 -1.25 -26.65 -39.13
C ASP A 181 0.11 -26.99 -39.76
N PHE A 182 0.86 -27.95 -39.20
CA PHE A 182 2.23 -28.27 -39.63
C PHE A 182 2.39 -29.71 -40.09
N VAL A 183 3.21 -29.90 -41.13
CA VAL A 183 3.77 -31.21 -41.48
C VAL A 183 4.97 -31.49 -40.58
N LEU A 184 4.77 -32.36 -39.58
CA LEU A 184 5.80 -32.80 -38.63
C LEU A 184 6.51 -34.07 -39.14
N ASP A 185 7.71 -34.33 -38.60
CA ASP A 185 8.50 -35.55 -38.84
C ASP A 185 8.80 -35.89 -40.31
N SER A 186 8.73 -34.90 -41.20
CA SER A 186 9.11 -35.05 -42.61
C SER A 186 10.57 -34.66 -42.85
N GLU A 187 11.32 -35.57 -43.46
CA GLU A 187 12.69 -35.31 -43.92
C GLU A 187 12.73 -34.29 -45.06
N TYR A 188 11.68 -34.23 -45.88
CA TYR A 188 11.68 -33.45 -47.13
C TYR A 188 10.77 -32.22 -47.09
N LEU A 189 9.65 -32.29 -46.37
CA LEU A 189 8.66 -31.22 -46.29
C LEU A 189 8.83 -30.39 -45.02
N ILE A 190 8.44 -29.13 -45.13
CA ILE A 190 8.33 -28.20 -44.02
C ILE A 190 7.12 -27.28 -44.25
N THR A 191 6.47 -26.89 -43.17
CA THR A 191 5.46 -25.84 -43.21
C THR A 191 6.06 -24.52 -42.72
N LEU A 192 5.94 -23.46 -43.53
CA LEU A 192 6.30 -22.10 -43.18
C LEU A 192 5.05 -21.27 -42.88
N LEU A 193 5.23 -20.20 -42.11
CA LEU A 193 4.19 -19.25 -41.79
C LEU A 193 4.46 -17.92 -42.49
N ALA A 194 3.52 -17.44 -43.30
CA ALA A 194 3.61 -16.20 -44.04
C ALA A 194 2.60 -15.18 -43.51
N VAL A 195 3.08 -13.99 -43.18
CA VAL A 195 2.26 -12.82 -42.85
C VAL A 195 2.02 -12.04 -44.14
N VAL A 196 0.75 -11.91 -44.51
CA VAL A 196 0.29 -11.31 -45.75
C VAL A 196 -0.64 -10.13 -45.41
N PRO A 197 -0.42 -8.93 -45.96
CA PRO A 197 -1.36 -7.81 -45.79
C PRO A 197 -2.74 -8.15 -46.35
N LYS A 198 -3.82 -7.70 -45.70
CA LYS A 198 -5.20 -7.97 -46.17
C LYS A 198 -5.45 -7.57 -47.62
N THR A 199 -4.87 -6.45 -48.02
CA THR A 199 -4.96 -5.93 -49.40
C THR A 199 -4.34 -6.86 -50.45
N ALA A 200 -3.44 -7.76 -50.03
CA ALA A 200 -2.70 -8.66 -50.91
C ALA A 200 -3.15 -10.13 -50.83
N TYR A 201 -4.25 -10.45 -50.14
CA TYR A 201 -4.77 -11.82 -50.09
C TYR A 201 -5.08 -12.42 -51.47
N PRO A 202 -5.73 -11.69 -52.41
CA PRO A 202 -6.01 -12.25 -53.73
C PRO A 202 -4.72 -12.55 -54.51
N GLU A 203 -3.70 -11.71 -54.33
CA GLU A 203 -2.38 -11.89 -54.93
C GLU A 203 -1.67 -13.10 -54.33
N TRP A 204 -1.68 -13.25 -53.01
CA TRP A 204 -1.13 -14.42 -52.32
C TRP A 204 -1.72 -15.72 -52.86
N GLN A 205 -3.05 -15.83 -52.89
CA GLN A 205 -3.74 -17.06 -53.36
C GLN A 205 -3.41 -17.40 -54.81
N LYS A 206 -3.17 -16.39 -55.66
CA LYS A 206 -2.81 -16.59 -57.06
C LYS A 206 -1.34 -16.98 -57.26
N THR A 207 -0.44 -16.52 -56.39
CA THR A 207 1.01 -16.53 -56.64
C THR A 207 1.79 -17.50 -55.77
N TYR A 208 1.32 -17.85 -54.57
CA TYR A 208 2.13 -18.60 -53.60
C TYR A 208 2.63 -19.95 -54.14
N GLU A 209 1.84 -20.64 -54.96
CA GLU A 209 2.18 -21.94 -55.56
C GLU A 209 3.33 -21.86 -56.57
N THR A 210 3.59 -20.66 -57.12
CA THR A 210 4.61 -20.43 -58.15
C THR A 210 5.75 -19.53 -57.68
N LEU A 211 5.75 -19.14 -56.40
CA LEU A 211 6.85 -18.37 -55.81
C LEU A 211 8.17 -19.16 -55.81
N ALA A 212 8.10 -20.49 -55.73
CA ALA A 212 9.25 -21.39 -55.87
C ALA A 212 8.78 -22.73 -56.46
N GLU A 213 9.68 -23.47 -57.13
CA GLU A 213 9.32 -24.69 -57.88
C GLU A 213 8.79 -25.82 -56.98
N MET A 214 9.29 -25.94 -55.75
CA MET A 214 8.97 -27.05 -54.85
C MET A 214 7.95 -26.66 -53.77
N VAL A 215 6.95 -25.86 -54.12
CA VAL A 215 5.81 -25.55 -53.25
C VAL A 215 4.71 -26.59 -53.45
N VAL A 216 4.09 -27.06 -52.36
CA VAL A 216 2.97 -28.00 -52.44
C VAL A 216 1.70 -27.23 -52.81
N PRO A 217 1.04 -27.52 -53.95
CA PRO A 217 -0.18 -26.82 -54.34
C PRO A 217 -1.33 -27.09 -53.38
N ARG A 218 -2.24 -26.12 -53.25
CA ARG A 218 -3.38 -26.12 -52.31
C ARG A 218 -3.01 -26.35 -50.85
N SER A 219 -1.76 -26.05 -50.46
CA SER A 219 -1.28 -26.23 -49.09
C SER A 219 -1.46 -25.00 -48.20
N SER A 220 -1.84 -23.85 -48.78
CA SER A 220 -1.97 -22.62 -48.00
C SER A 220 -3.32 -22.45 -47.32
N ASN A 221 -3.32 -22.27 -46.00
CA ASN A 221 -4.51 -22.02 -45.20
C ASN A 221 -4.34 -20.75 -44.36
N LEU A 222 -5.41 -19.95 -44.23
CA LEU A 222 -5.44 -18.81 -43.29
C LEU A 222 -5.65 -19.35 -41.86
N LEU A 223 -4.67 -19.13 -40.99
CA LEU A 223 -4.71 -19.59 -39.60
C LEU A 223 -5.33 -18.55 -38.65
N PHE A 224 -4.98 -17.28 -38.86
CA PHE A 224 -5.44 -16.18 -38.03
C PHE A 224 -5.37 -14.86 -38.81
N GLU A 225 -6.24 -13.92 -38.48
CA GLU A 225 -6.29 -12.60 -39.08
C GLU A 225 -6.35 -11.55 -37.97
N ASP A 226 -5.47 -10.54 -38.04
CA ASP A 226 -5.53 -9.35 -37.19
C ASP A 226 -6.22 -8.19 -37.96
N ASN A 227 -6.06 -6.94 -37.52
CA ASN A 227 -6.71 -5.80 -38.20
C ASN A 227 -6.10 -5.51 -39.58
N ASP A 228 -4.82 -5.82 -39.79
CA ASP A 228 -4.03 -5.35 -40.94
C ASP A 228 -3.53 -6.49 -41.85
N SER A 229 -3.34 -7.69 -41.30
CA SER A 229 -2.69 -8.83 -41.97
C SER A 229 -3.29 -10.18 -41.56
N GLY A 230 -3.02 -11.19 -42.38
CA GLY A 230 -3.35 -12.59 -42.14
C GLY A 230 -2.09 -13.44 -42.02
N LEU A 231 -2.14 -14.43 -41.14
CA LEU A 231 -1.13 -15.48 -41.00
C LEU A 231 -1.57 -16.70 -41.78
N PHE A 232 -0.82 -17.04 -42.83
CA PHE A 232 -1.05 -18.21 -43.65
C PHE A 232 0.00 -19.28 -43.38
N SER A 233 -0.40 -20.55 -43.36
CA SER A 233 0.54 -21.66 -43.53
C SER A 233 0.83 -21.89 -45.00
N VAL A 234 2.00 -22.43 -45.34
CA VAL A 234 2.36 -22.97 -46.67
C VAL A 234 3.30 -24.15 -46.46
N THR A 235 3.06 -25.26 -47.16
CA THR A 235 3.96 -26.41 -47.15
C THR A 235 4.79 -26.46 -48.42
N LEU A 236 6.09 -26.67 -48.28
CA LEU A 236 7.04 -26.77 -49.37
C LEU A 236 8.19 -27.73 -49.03
N PHE A 237 9.03 -28.05 -50.01
CA PHE A 237 10.24 -28.81 -49.75
C PHE A 237 11.30 -27.96 -49.05
N ARG A 238 12.04 -28.57 -48.13
CA ARG A 238 13.10 -27.90 -47.35
C ARG A 238 14.16 -27.21 -48.23
N LYS A 239 14.46 -27.77 -49.40
CA LYS A 239 15.43 -27.20 -50.35
C LYS A 239 14.99 -25.86 -50.96
N ALA A 240 13.68 -25.54 -50.95
CA ALA A 240 13.13 -24.32 -51.52
C ALA A 240 12.87 -23.22 -50.48
N ILE A 241 13.23 -23.41 -49.20
CA ILE A 241 12.94 -22.44 -48.13
C ILE A 241 13.52 -21.06 -48.45
N ASP A 242 14.79 -20.99 -48.82
CA ASP A 242 15.49 -19.70 -49.00
C ASP A 242 14.97 -18.95 -50.23
N ASP A 243 14.76 -19.67 -51.34
CA ASP A 243 14.18 -19.11 -52.56
C ASP A 243 12.76 -18.61 -52.32
N PHE A 244 11.92 -19.42 -51.66
CA PHE A 244 10.57 -19.02 -51.27
C PHE A 244 10.57 -17.78 -50.35
N LYS A 245 11.43 -17.75 -49.32
CA LYS A 245 11.58 -16.58 -48.43
C LYS A 245 12.04 -15.34 -49.19
N HIS A 246 12.89 -15.48 -50.20
CA HIS A 246 13.36 -14.38 -51.03
C HIS A 246 12.22 -13.84 -51.92
N LYS A 247 11.55 -14.71 -52.67
CA LYS A 247 10.42 -14.35 -53.55
C LYS A 247 9.20 -13.85 -52.80
N ALA A 248 8.92 -14.38 -51.62
CA ALA A 248 7.89 -13.85 -50.73
C ALA A 248 8.18 -12.39 -50.35
N ARG A 249 9.43 -12.06 -50.00
CA ARG A 249 9.84 -10.69 -49.65
C ARG A 249 9.74 -9.72 -50.84
N GLU A 250 10.09 -10.16 -52.05
CA GLU A 250 9.91 -9.35 -53.28
C GLU A 250 8.44 -8.96 -53.49
N ASN A 251 7.51 -9.85 -53.13
CA ASN A 251 6.07 -9.63 -53.19
C ASN A 251 5.49 -9.02 -51.89
N LYS A 252 6.35 -8.50 -51.00
CA LYS A 252 5.96 -7.87 -49.71
C LYS A 252 5.25 -8.82 -48.73
N PHE A 253 5.41 -10.13 -48.89
CA PHE A 253 5.00 -11.13 -47.92
C PHE A 253 6.15 -11.39 -46.94
N THR A 254 5.83 -11.47 -45.64
CA THR A 254 6.84 -11.71 -44.61
C THR A 254 6.74 -13.13 -44.08
N VAL A 255 7.73 -13.98 -44.35
CA VAL A 255 7.78 -15.33 -43.78
C VAL A 255 8.37 -15.26 -42.37
N ARG A 256 7.61 -15.71 -41.37
CA ARG A 256 8.02 -15.77 -39.97
C ARG A 256 8.92 -16.98 -39.75
N ASP A 257 10.03 -16.75 -39.04
CA ASP A 257 10.88 -17.85 -38.60
C ASP A 257 10.23 -18.47 -37.37
N PHE A 258 9.62 -19.65 -37.56
CA PHE A 258 8.88 -20.35 -36.53
C PHE A 258 9.06 -21.85 -36.72
N GLN A 259 9.46 -22.53 -35.65
CA GLN A 259 9.53 -23.98 -35.61
C GLN A 259 8.52 -24.48 -34.58
N TYR A 260 7.63 -25.36 -35.02
CA TYR A 260 6.64 -25.93 -34.12
C TYR A 260 7.32 -26.86 -33.11
N ASN A 261 7.19 -26.53 -31.83
CA ASN A 261 7.70 -27.33 -30.72
C ASN A 261 6.63 -27.42 -29.62
N GLU A 262 5.96 -28.57 -29.52
CA GLU A 262 4.86 -28.78 -28.57
C GLU A 262 5.30 -28.60 -27.11
N GLU A 263 6.52 -29.00 -26.76
CA GLU A 263 7.05 -28.91 -25.40
C GLU A 263 7.30 -27.45 -24.99
N GLU A 264 7.94 -26.68 -25.85
CA GLU A 264 8.29 -25.27 -25.60
C GLU A 264 7.04 -24.39 -25.48
N MET A 265 6.09 -24.55 -26.41
CA MET A 265 4.83 -23.81 -26.38
C MET A 265 3.99 -24.12 -25.14
N LYS A 266 3.98 -25.40 -24.73
CA LYS A 266 3.29 -25.82 -23.51
C LYS A 266 3.97 -25.23 -22.27
N ALA A 267 5.30 -25.26 -22.20
CA ALA A 267 6.07 -24.66 -21.11
C ALA A 267 5.80 -23.15 -20.97
N ASP A 268 5.80 -22.41 -22.08
CA ASP A 268 5.49 -20.96 -22.10
C ASP A 268 4.07 -20.67 -21.60
N LYS A 269 3.08 -21.46 -22.03
CA LYS A 269 1.68 -21.31 -21.61
C LYS A 269 1.49 -21.65 -20.13
N GLU A 270 2.14 -22.71 -19.65
CA GLU A 270 2.15 -23.10 -18.25
C GLU A 270 2.82 -22.03 -17.39
N GLU A 271 3.95 -21.45 -17.83
CA GLU A 271 4.63 -20.37 -17.13
C GLU A 271 3.77 -19.10 -17.05
N MET A 272 3.13 -18.69 -18.14
CA MET A 272 2.22 -17.54 -18.16
C MET A 272 1.04 -17.74 -17.20
N THR A 273 0.46 -18.94 -17.19
CA THR A 273 -0.63 -19.32 -16.28
C THR A 273 -0.17 -19.32 -14.82
N ARG A 274 1.03 -19.87 -14.55
CA ARG A 274 1.66 -19.89 -13.23
C ARG A 274 1.87 -18.48 -12.69
N LEU A 275 2.51 -17.60 -13.47
CA LEU A 275 2.81 -16.22 -13.05
C LEU A 275 1.53 -15.39 -12.85
N SER A 276 0.52 -15.56 -13.70
CA SER A 276 -0.79 -14.92 -13.53
C SER A 276 -1.50 -15.38 -12.25
N THR A 277 -1.46 -16.69 -11.99
CA THR A 277 -2.01 -17.30 -10.77
C THR A 277 -1.29 -16.81 -9.52
N ASP A 278 0.03 -16.80 -9.53
CA ASP A 278 0.85 -16.37 -8.40
C ASP A 278 0.67 -14.88 -8.12
N LYS A 279 0.51 -14.05 -9.14
CA LYS A 279 0.14 -12.64 -8.97
C LYS A 279 -1.24 -12.53 -8.31
N LYS A 280 -2.24 -13.27 -8.79
CA LYS A 280 -3.61 -13.26 -8.25
C LYS A 280 -3.66 -13.71 -6.78
N LYS A 281 -2.89 -14.72 -6.40
CA LYS A 281 -2.78 -15.21 -5.01
C LYS A 281 -2.30 -14.13 -4.04
N GLN A 282 -1.51 -13.14 -4.48
CA GLN A 282 -1.10 -12.02 -3.62
C GLN A 282 -2.27 -11.11 -3.22
N PHE A 283 -3.36 -11.12 -3.99
CA PHE A 283 -4.51 -10.24 -3.84
C PHE A 283 -5.75 -10.89 -3.26
N VAL A 284 -5.99 -12.15 -3.61
CA VAL A 284 -7.21 -12.88 -3.21
C VAL A 284 -6.80 -14.27 -2.72
N ARG A 285 -7.37 -14.69 -1.58
CA ARG A 285 -7.28 -16.09 -1.16
C ARG A 285 -8.21 -16.93 -2.03
N ASP A 286 -7.68 -18.00 -2.61
CA ASP A 286 -8.49 -18.95 -3.37
C ASP A 286 -9.46 -19.68 -2.42
N SER A 287 -10.76 -19.49 -2.60
CA SER A 287 -11.81 -20.03 -1.74
C SER A 287 -12.15 -21.49 -2.05
N THR A 288 -11.47 -22.10 -3.04
CA THR A 288 -11.71 -23.48 -3.50
C THR A 288 -10.92 -24.53 -2.70
N LEU A 289 -9.87 -24.17 -1.96
CA LEU A 289 -9.01 -25.12 -1.25
C LEU A 289 -9.45 -25.47 0.18
N GLU A 290 -10.49 -24.83 0.73
CA GLU A 290 -10.94 -25.05 2.12
C GLU A 290 -12.22 -25.91 2.24
N LYS A 291 -12.70 -26.53 1.15
CA LYS A 291 -13.81 -27.49 1.21
C LYS A 291 -13.39 -28.90 1.64
N VAL A 292 -12.10 -29.16 1.84
CA VAL A 292 -11.61 -30.44 2.37
C VAL A 292 -11.07 -30.18 3.79
N SER A 293 -11.79 -30.67 4.80
CA SER A 293 -11.44 -30.76 6.24
C SER A 293 -12.40 -30.11 7.25
N ILE A 294 -13.65 -29.80 6.90
CA ILE A 294 -14.74 -29.68 7.89
C ILE A 294 -15.74 -30.83 7.71
N SER A 295 -15.25 -32.07 7.83
CA SER A 295 -16.09 -33.23 8.13
C SER A 295 -15.56 -33.89 9.39
N GLY A 296 -16.17 -33.51 10.51
CA GLY A 296 -15.94 -34.18 11.80
C GLY A 296 -15.17 -33.33 12.78
N HIS A 297 -15.86 -32.49 13.54
CA HIS A 297 -15.73 -32.47 15.01
C HIS A 297 -17.00 -31.86 15.61
N LYS A 298 -17.59 -32.61 16.54
CA LYS A 298 -18.91 -32.35 17.15
C LYS A 298 -18.91 -31.04 17.94
N SER A 299 -19.95 -30.25 17.72
CA SER A 299 -20.26 -29.01 18.43
C SER A 299 -20.55 -29.27 19.92
N LYS A 300 -19.79 -28.64 20.83
CA LYS A 300 -20.15 -28.49 22.25
C LYS A 300 -20.67 -27.06 22.46
N LYS A 301 -21.94 -26.96 22.85
CA LYS A 301 -22.63 -25.72 23.24
C LYS A 301 -21.95 -25.09 24.47
N ILE A 302 -21.63 -23.80 24.39
CA ILE A 302 -21.38 -22.95 25.55
C ILE A 302 -22.60 -22.04 25.72
N ASN A 303 -23.32 -22.21 26.82
CA ASN A 303 -24.43 -21.36 27.26
C ASN A 303 -23.88 -20.02 27.78
N VAL A 304 -24.38 -18.91 27.25
CA VAL A 304 -24.23 -17.59 27.88
C VAL A 304 -25.62 -17.09 28.26
N VAL A 305 -25.81 -16.90 29.57
CA VAL A 305 -27.04 -16.45 30.23
C VAL A 305 -27.35 -14.99 29.84
N LEU A 306 -28.64 -14.76 29.62
CA LEU A 306 -29.31 -13.51 29.26
C LEU A 306 -29.04 -12.38 30.28
N PHE A 307 -28.60 -11.21 29.80
CA PHE A 307 -28.78 -9.94 30.52
C PHE A 307 -29.36 -8.86 29.57
N SER A 308 -30.56 -8.39 29.95
CA SER A 308 -31.31 -7.17 29.58
C SER A 308 -31.23 -6.59 28.14
N LEU A 309 -32.39 -6.60 27.49
CA LEU A 309 -32.65 -6.37 26.06
C LEU A 309 -32.48 -4.94 25.51
N ALA A 310 -32.16 -3.93 26.32
CA ALA A 310 -32.00 -2.55 25.83
C ALA A 310 -30.55 -2.18 25.41
N LYS A 311 -29.54 -2.85 25.98
CA LYS A 311 -28.12 -2.58 25.69
C LYS A 311 -27.61 -3.29 24.43
N ILE A 312 -28.41 -4.23 23.91
CA ILE A 312 -28.03 -5.14 22.82
C ILE A 312 -28.11 -4.46 21.44
N ARG A 313 -29.02 -3.52 21.18
CA ARG A 313 -29.14 -2.89 19.84
C ARG A 313 -27.89 -2.12 19.39
N ARG A 314 -27.14 -1.48 20.31
CA ARG A 314 -25.85 -0.81 19.99
C ARG A 314 -24.70 -1.80 19.79
N LEU A 315 -24.72 -2.93 20.48
CA LEU A 315 -23.73 -4.01 20.33
C LEU A 315 -23.97 -4.83 19.05
N THR A 316 -25.20 -4.94 18.55
CA THR A 316 -25.46 -5.63 17.27
C THR A 316 -24.84 -4.87 16.09
N ARG A 317 -24.87 -3.52 16.09
CA ARG A 317 -24.27 -2.72 15.00
C ARG A 317 -22.74 -2.75 15.02
N LEU A 318 -22.13 -2.78 16.21
CA LEU A 318 -20.67 -2.95 16.37
C LEU A 318 -20.22 -4.38 16.04
N LYS A 319 -20.96 -5.41 16.48
CA LYS A 319 -20.68 -6.79 16.08
C LYS A 319 -20.83 -6.95 14.57
N GLN A 320 -21.85 -6.39 13.95
CA GLN A 320 -22.07 -6.48 12.51
C GLN A 320 -21.01 -5.73 11.69
N MET A 321 -20.49 -4.59 12.17
CA MET A 321 -19.30 -3.94 11.55
C MET A 321 -18.05 -4.80 11.71
N VAL A 322 -17.74 -5.29 12.91
CA VAL A 322 -16.54 -6.12 13.17
C VAL A 322 -16.58 -7.44 12.38
N THR A 323 -17.73 -8.11 12.28
CA THR A 323 -17.90 -9.36 11.50
C THR A 323 -17.89 -9.12 9.99
N VAL A 324 -18.15 -7.90 9.50
CA VAL A 324 -18.00 -7.54 8.08
C VAL A 324 -16.53 -7.18 7.77
N THR A 325 -15.83 -6.51 8.70
CA THR A 325 -14.39 -6.23 8.57
C THR A 325 -13.56 -7.50 8.56
N ASP A 326 -13.82 -8.46 9.45
CA ASP A 326 -13.11 -9.76 9.49
C ASP A 326 -13.36 -10.62 8.24
N ARG A 327 -14.58 -10.61 7.69
CA ARG A 327 -14.90 -11.32 6.43
C ARG A 327 -14.30 -10.64 5.19
N CYS A 328 -14.10 -9.33 5.21
CA CYS A 328 -13.40 -8.60 4.14
C CYS A 328 -11.87 -8.85 4.20
N LEU A 329 -11.31 -9.01 5.40
CA LEU A 329 -9.90 -9.40 5.60
C LEU A 329 -9.63 -10.87 5.23
N SER A 330 -10.60 -11.77 5.36
CA SER A 330 -10.42 -13.20 5.03
C SER A 330 -10.28 -13.48 3.53
N LEU A 331 -10.86 -12.64 2.67
CA LEU A 331 -10.80 -12.73 1.21
C LEU A 331 -9.54 -12.13 0.59
N GLN A 332 -8.77 -11.33 1.35
CA GLN A 332 -7.57 -10.66 0.86
C GLN A 332 -6.34 -11.58 0.88
N GLY A 333 -5.55 -11.48 -0.17
CA GLY A 333 -4.31 -12.21 -0.34
C GLY A 333 -3.21 -11.77 0.63
N PRO A 334 -2.11 -12.55 0.73
CA PRO A 334 -1.10 -12.38 1.76
C PRO A 334 -0.44 -11.00 1.78
N LEU A 335 -0.16 -10.42 0.61
CA LEU A 335 0.50 -9.11 0.51
C LEU A 335 -0.39 -7.98 1.06
N VAL A 336 -1.64 -7.91 0.61
CA VAL A 336 -2.59 -6.86 1.05
C VAL A 336 -2.86 -6.97 2.55
N ARG A 337 -3.02 -8.19 3.08
CA ARG A 337 -3.19 -8.39 4.53
C ARG A 337 -1.97 -7.94 5.30
N TRP A 338 -0.77 -8.32 4.84
CA TRP A 338 0.48 -7.93 5.49
C TRP A 338 0.63 -6.41 5.50
N LEU A 339 0.37 -5.73 4.37
CA LEU A 339 0.42 -4.27 4.29
C LEU A 339 -0.54 -3.61 5.27
N LYS A 340 -1.78 -4.10 5.41
CA LYS A 340 -2.77 -3.52 6.34
C LYS A 340 -2.36 -3.64 7.80
N VAL A 341 -1.86 -4.82 8.21
CA VAL A 341 -1.40 -5.06 9.57
C VAL A 341 -0.21 -4.16 9.88
N ASN A 342 0.81 -4.16 9.01
CA ASN A 342 2.04 -3.42 9.25
C ASN A 342 1.87 -1.90 9.11
N PHE A 343 0.93 -1.45 8.29
CA PHE A 343 0.50 -0.06 8.28
C PHE A 343 -0.06 0.37 9.64
N SER A 344 -0.98 -0.43 10.20
CA SER A 344 -1.57 -0.15 11.51
C SER A 344 -0.50 -0.15 12.61
N GLU A 345 0.40 -1.13 12.60
CA GLU A 345 1.49 -1.23 13.57
C GLU A 345 2.46 -0.04 13.48
N ALA A 346 2.90 0.32 12.27
CA ALA A 346 3.78 1.47 12.05
C ALA A 346 3.09 2.79 12.44
N PHE A 347 1.79 2.94 12.14
CA PHE A 347 1.04 4.13 12.53
C PHE A 347 0.88 4.23 14.05
N ILE A 348 0.57 3.12 14.74
CA ILE A 348 0.50 3.10 16.21
C ILE A 348 1.87 3.45 16.80
N ALA A 349 2.96 2.91 16.28
CA ALA A 349 4.32 3.24 16.70
C ALA A 349 4.61 4.74 16.52
N TRP A 350 4.18 5.34 15.40
CA TRP A 350 4.32 6.77 15.14
C TRP A 350 3.63 7.63 16.19
N ILE A 351 2.39 7.29 16.57
CA ILE A 351 1.65 8.01 17.61
C ILE A 351 2.30 7.86 18.99
N HIS A 352 2.92 6.72 19.29
CA HIS A 352 3.70 6.54 20.52
C HIS A 352 4.98 7.39 20.53
N ILE A 353 5.67 7.56 19.39
CA ILE A 353 6.78 8.50 19.28
C ILE A 353 6.31 9.94 19.49
N LYS A 354 5.20 10.34 18.87
CA LYS A 354 4.58 11.66 19.10
C LYS A 354 4.24 11.87 20.59
N ALA A 355 3.73 10.85 21.27
CA ALA A 355 3.47 10.88 22.71
C ALA A 355 4.76 11.04 23.53
N LEU A 356 5.83 10.31 23.20
CA LEU A 356 7.14 10.45 23.84
C LEU A 356 7.71 11.86 23.64
N ARG A 357 7.62 12.41 22.43
CA ARG A 357 8.07 13.79 22.13
C ARG A 357 7.32 14.82 22.97
N VAL A 358 5.99 14.72 23.03
CA VAL A 358 5.18 15.60 23.90
C VAL A 358 5.58 15.47 25.36
N PHE A 359 5.78 14.25 25.85
CA PHE A 359 6.18 14.01 27.23
C PHE A 359 7.53 14.66 27.54
N VAL A 360 8.57 14.36 26.75
CA VAL A 360 9.92 14.89 26.94
C VAL A 360 9.93 16.41 26.86
N GLU A 361 9.29 17.00 25.85
CA GLU A 361 9.26 18.44 25.70
C GLU A 361 8.43 19.13 26.81
N SER A 362 7.34 18.51 27.27
CA SER A 362 6.57 19.04 28.40
C SER A 362 7.40 19.05 29.68
N VAL A 363 8.22 18.01 29.92
CA VAL A 363 9.13 17.98 31.09
C VAL A 363 10.24 19.02 30.94
N LEU A 364 10.81 19.19 29.75
CA LEU A 364 11.85 20.17 29.49
C LEU A 364 11.34 21.62 29.63
N ARG A 365 10.11 21.91 29.23
CA ARG A 365 9.51 23.26 29.29
C ARG A 365 8.85 23.58 30.63
N TYR A 366 8.16 22.61 31.25
CA TYR A 366 7.33 22.85 32.43
C TYR A 366 7.98 22.36 33.74
N GLY A 367 9.07 21.60 33.64
CA GLY A 367 9.82 21.09 34.79
C GLY A 367 9.13 19.95 35.52
N LEU A 368 9.58 19.71 36.76
CA LEU A 368 9.05 18.70 37.68
C LEU A 368 8.29 19.36 38.83
N PRO A 369 7.26 18.71 39.41
CA PRO A 369 6.72 17.40 39.04
C PRO A 369 6.00 17.41 37.68
N VAL A 370 5.91 16.24 37.03
CA VAL A 370 5.26 16.10 35.72
C VAL A 370 3.76 16.40 35.87
N ASN A 371 3.37 17.64 35.58
CA ASN A 371 1.99 18.11 35.71
C ASN A 371 1.60 18.89 34.45
N PHE A 372 1.17 18.16 33.43
CA PHE A 372 0.69 18.73 32.18
C PHE A 372 -0.53 17.98 31.66
N GLN A 373 -1.30 18.62 30.79
CA GLN A 373 -2.43 18.02 30.10
C GLN A 373 -2.16 17.99 28.60
N ALA A 374 -1.92 16.80 28.05
CA ALA A 374 -1.83 16.60 26.60
C ALA A 374 -3.21 16.43 25.97
N MET A 375 -3.40 17.02 24.80
CA MET A 375 -4.71 17.21 24.15
C MET A 375 -4.55 17.12 22.63
N LEU A 376 -5.44 16.39 21.99
CA LEU A 376 -5.52 16.26 20.54
C LEU A 376 -6.65 17.16 20.02
N LEU A 377 -6.32 18.15 19.21
CA LEU A 377 -7.26 19.07 18.59
C LEU A 377 -7.37 18.73 17.12
N GLN A 378 -8.59 18.69 16.61
CA GLN A 378 -8.89 18.62 15.19
C GLN A 378 -9.45 19.98 14.76
N PRO A 379 -8.63 20.87 14.17
CA PRO A 379 -9.07 22.20 13.75
C PRO A 379 -10.13 22.14 12.65
N ASN A 380 -11.10 23.05 12.73
CA ASN A 380 -12.00 23.28 11.60
C ASN A 380 -11.26 24.07 10.51
N LYS A 381 -11.34 23.60 9.26
CA LYS A 381 -10.56 24.15 8.12
C LYS A 381 -10.64 25.68 7.97
N LYS A 382 -11.82 26.26 8.22
CA LYS A 382 -12.06 27.70 8.02
C LYS A 382 -11.59 28.57 9.20
N THR A 383 -11.43 28.00 10.38
CA THR A 383 -11.19 28.74 11.63
C THR A 383 -9.81 28.46 12.22
N MET A 384 -8.91 27.85 11.45
CA MET A 384 -7.58 27.46 11.90
C MET A 384 -6.74 28.66 12.39
N LYS A 385 -6.76 29.78 11.66
CA LYS A 385 -6.09 31.02 12.07
C LYS A 385 -6.65 31.55 13.39
N ARG A 386 -7.99 31.59 13.53
CA ARG A 386 -8.65 32.01 14.76
C ARG A 386 -8.33 31.10 15.95
N LEU A 387 -8.23 29.79 15.72
CA LEU A 387 -7.80 28.83 16.74
C LEU A 387 -6.38 29.11 17.23
N ARG A 388 -5.45 29.47 16.33
CA ARG A 388 -4.09 29.88 16.72
C ARG A 388 -4.09 31.13 17.59
N GLU A 389 -4.84 32.16 17.20
CA GLU A 389 -4.97 33.40 17.99
C GLU A 389 -5.47 33.10 19.41
N VAL A 390 -6.55 32.31 19.52
CA VAL A 390 -7.15 31.94 20.82
C VAL A 390 -6.19 31.13 21.69
N LEU A 391 -5.46 30.17 21.10
CA LEU A 391 -4.47 29.38 21.84
C LEU A 391 -3.27 30.24 22.29
N ASN A 392 -2.82 31.17 21.44
CA ASN A 392 -1.76 32.10 21.78
C ASN A 392 -2.18 33.01 22.94
N ASP A 393 -3.37 33.61 22.88
CA ASP A 393 -3.87 34.44 23.98
C ASP A 393 -4.00 33.69 25.30
N LEU A 394 -4.37 32.40 25.23
CA LEU A 394 -4.51 31.55 26.40
C LEU A 394 -3.16 31.22 27.07
N TYR A 395 -2.11 31.04 26.28
CA TYR A 395 -0.84 30.45 26.74
C TYR A 395 0.40 31.35 26.57
N LYS A 396 0.29 32.55 26.02
CA LYS A 396 1.43 33.50 25.87
C LYS A 396 2.18 33.81 27.16
N HIS A 397 1.53 33.69 28.31
CA HIS A 397 2.16 33.88 29.61
C HIS A 397 3.25 32.84 29.93
N LEU A 398 3.23 31.68 29.25
CA LEU A 398 4.25 30.64 29.42
C LEU A 398 5.59 31.03 28.78
N ASP A 399 5.60 32.00 27.87
CA ASP A 399 6.79 32.42 27.13
C ASP A 399 7.81 33.11 28.04
N SER A 400 7.34 33.86 29.06
CA SER A 400 8.20 34.44 30.09
C SER A 400 8.91 33.41 30.96
N SER A 401 8.32 32.22 31.12
CA SER A 401 8.92 31.10 31.85
C SER A 401 9.87 30.28 30.97
N ALA A 402 9.59 30.15 29.68
CA ALA A 402 10.43 29.46 28.71
C ALA A 402 11.71 30.25 28.39
N ALA A 403 11.63 31.58 28.25
CA ALA A 403 12.77 32.45 28.00
C ALA A 403 13.85 32.37 29.09
N ALA A 404 13.48 32.21 30.37
CA ALA A 404 14.42 32.08 31.48
C ALA A 404 15.23 30.75 31.44
N ILE A 405 14.66 29.69 30.88
CA ILE A 405 15.34 28.38 30.73
C ILE A 405 16.17 28.36 29.44
N ILE A 406 15.69 29.02 28.38
CA ILE A 406 16.39 29.14 27.09
C ILE A 406 17.68 29.96 27.26
N ASP A 407 17.67 31.04 28.06
CA ASP A 407 18.87 31.85 28.34
C ASP A 407 20.00 31.03 29.01
N SER A 408 19.64 30.00 29.79
CA SER A 408 20.61 29.08 30.42
C SER A 408 21.13 27.99 29.47
N ALA A 409 20.42 27.72 28.36
CA ALA A 409 20.76 26.69 27.37
C ALA A 409 21.40 27.27 26.09
N MET A 410 21.29 28.59 25.86
CA MET A 410 21.84 29.28 24.69
C MET A 410 23.36 29.51 24.73
N ASP A 411 24.04 29.16 25.83
CA ASP A 411 25.51 29.16 25.93
C ASP A 411 26.18 27.92 25.30
N ILE A 412 25.41 27.05 24.60
CA ILE A 412 25.93 25.84 23.93
C ILE A 412 25.92 26.04 22.40
N PRO A 413 27.07 26.19 21.74
CA PRO A 413 27.15 26.33 20.29
C PRO A 413 26.64 25.06 19.57
N GLY A 414 25.59 25.20 18.74
CA GLY A 414 25.07 24.11 17.88
C GLY A 414 23.55 23.92 17.86
N LEU A 415 22.80 24.57 18.76
CA LEU A 415 21.35 24.43 18.86
C LEU A 415 20.61 25.38 17.89
N ASN A 416 20.39 24.95 16.65
CA ASN A 416 19.75 25.78 15.62
C ASN A 416 18.20 25.75 15.75
N LEU A 417 17.65 26.57 16.65
CA LEU A 417 16.21 26.64 16.98
C LEU A 417 15.36 27.49 16.01
N SER A 418 15.93 27.92 14.86
CA SER A 418 15.42 29.03 14.04
C SER A 418 14.45 28.64 12.90
N GLN A 419 14.13 27.35 12.69
CA GLN A 419 13.30 26.89 11.57
C GLN A 419 12.00 26.17 11.95
N GLN A 420 11.64 26.06 13.24
CA GLN A 420 10.40 25.42 13.68
C GLN A 420 9.35 26.46 14.08
N GLU A 421 8.07 26.19 13.79
CA GLU A 421 6.95 27.00 14.26
C GLU A 421 6.95 27.02 15.80
N TYR A 422 7.44 28.13 16.36
CA TYR A 422 7.50 28.30 17.82
C TYR A 422 6.13 28.70 18.37
N TYR A 423 5.70 28.02 19.42
CA TYR A 423 4.51 28.35 20.19
C TYR A 423 4.86 28.39 21.71
N PRO A 424 4.16 29.23 22.50
CA PRO A 424 4.34 29.28 23.97
C PRO A 424 3.99 27.98 24.71
N TYR A 425 3.39 27.03 24.01
CA TYR A 425 2.99 25.72 24.49
C TYR A 425 3.60 24.62 23.61
N VAL A 426 3.73 23.40 24.13
CA VAL A 426 4.23 22.27 23.34
C VAL A 426 3.25 21.97 22.21
N TYR A 427 3.77 21.89 20.98
CA TYR A 427 2.96 21.73 19.77
C TYR A 427 3.59 20.75 18.81
N TYR A 428 2.81 19.76 18.37
CA TYR A 428 3.14 18.84 17.29
C TYR A 428 2.00 18.72 16.30
N LYS A 429 2.32 18.90 15.02
CA LYS A 429 1.39 18.64 13.92
C LYS A 429 1.37 17.14 13.58
N ILE A 430 0.18 16.58 13.39
CA ILE A 430 -0.02 15.23 12.86
C ILE A 430 -0.83 15.35 11.56
N GLU A 431 -0.15 15.16 10.44
CA GLU A 431 -0.79 15.12 9.13
C GLU A 431 -1.22 13.69 8.79
N CYS A 432 -2.52 13.45 8.70
CA CYS A 432 -3.05 12.16 8.28
C CYS A 432 -3.21 12.04 6.75
N ASN A 433 -2.67 13.01 5.99
CA ASN A 433 -2.64 12.91 4.54
C ASN A 433 -1.46 12.03 4.13
N LEU A 434 -1.67 10.72 4.16
CA LEU A 434 -0.60 9.74 3.88
C LEU A 434 -0.47 9.39 2.40
N LEU A 435 -1.40 9.86 1.56
CA LEU A 435 -1.39 9.67 0.12
C LEU A 435 -1.43 11.06 -0.52
N ASP A 436 -0.38 11.42 -1.26
CA ASP A 436 -0.39 12.55 -2.17
C ASP A 436 -1.17 12.16 -3.43
N LEU A 437 -2.47 11.88 -3.27
CA LEU A 437 -3.38 11.79 -4.40
C LEU A 437 -3.52 13.21 -4.94
N LYS A 438 -2.71 13.55 -5.94
CA LYS A 438 -3.00 14.64 -6.88
C LYS A 438 -4.34 14.27 -7.52
N VAL A 439 -5.42 14.82 -6.98
CA VAL A 439 -6.73 14.84 -7.64
C VAL A 439 -6.65 15.76 -8.84
#